data_AF-A0A821MXN5-F1
#
_entry.id   AF-A0A821MXN5-F1
#
_cell.length_a   1.000
_cell.length_b   1.000
_cell.length_c   1.000
_cell.angle_alpha   90.00
_cell.angle_beta   90.00
_cell.angle_gamma   90.00
#
_symmetry.space_group_name_H-M   'P 1'
#
loop_
_entity.id
_entity.type
_entity.pdbx_description
1 polymer ?
#
loop_
_entity_poly.entity_id
_entity_poly.type
_entity_poly.pdbx_seq_one_letter_code
_entity_poly.pdbx_strand_id
1 'polypeptide(L)'
;LYNVAASCTILIILLLGCNTFIGISVGILNNVVLATMTVGIIYLIAALFSMFVVVTMHTILISERKLSYCTVLQILDDDLCSSHSINASYSFTFGYLQIIFCFITSVLWLFLQKKQRKFAQH
;
A
#
# COMPACT_ATOMS: atom_id res chain seq x y z
N LEU A 1 11.86 -12.84 -4.94
CA LEU A 1 10.67 -11.96 -5.08
C LEU A 1 9.94 -11.77 -3.74
N TYR A 2 9.63 -12.84 -3.01
CA TYR A 2 8.96 -12.77 -1.72
C TYR A 2 9.65 -11.86 -0.68
N ASN A 3 10.95 -12.08 -0.40
CA ASN A 3 11.68 -11.25 0.59
C ASN A 3 11.68 -9.75 0.23
N VAL A 4 11.82 -9.43 -1.06
CA VAL A 4 11.81 -8.03 -1.55
C VAL A 4 10.44 -7.39 -1.34
N ALA A 5 9.36 -8.12 -1.64
CA ALA A 5 8.00 -7.64 -1.42
C ALA A 5 7.70 -7.42 0.08
N ALA A 6 8.17 -8.33 0.95
CA ALA A 6 8.03 -8.18 2.41
C ALA A 6 8.76 -6.95 2.96
N SER A 7 10.01 -6.71 2.54
CA SER A 7 10.78 -5.53 2.93
C SER A 7 10.10 -4.23 2.48
N CYS A 8 9.53 -4.23 1.27
CA CYS A 8 8.81 -3.08 0.72
C CYS A 8 7.55 -2.75 1.53
N THR A 9 6.78 -3.75 1.95
CA THR A 9 5.59 -3.54 2.80
C THR A 9 5.95 -2.91 4.15
N ILE A 10 7.03 -3.38 4.79
CA ILE A 10 7.52 -2.80 6.06
C ILE A 10 7.92 -1.34 5.85
N LEU A 11 8.65 -1.05 4.77
CA LEU A 11 9.05 0.31 4.42
C LEU A 11 7.84 1.24 4.23
N ILE A 12 6.80 0.78 3.53
CA ILE A 12 5.56 1.54 3.33
C ILE A 12 4.89 1.89 4.67
N ILE A 13 4.80 0.92 5.60
CA ILE A 13 4.18 1.13 6.91
C ILE A 13 4.96 2.17 7.71
N LEU A 14 6.29 2.07 7.74
CA LEU A 14 7.16 3.02 8.42
C LEU A 14 7.09 4.41 7.79
N LEU A 15 7.11 4.50 6.47
CA LEU A 15 6.94 5.75 5.75
C LEU A 15 5.58 6.39 6.08
N LEU A 16 4.47 5.65 6.05
CA LEU A 16 3.16 6.22 6.41
C LEU A 16 3.16 6.72 7.86
N GLY A 17 3.63 5.90 8.81
CA GLY A 17 3.62 6.24 10.24
C GLY A 17 4.45 7.48 10.55
N CYS A 18 5.72 7.48 10.16
CA CYS A 18 6.64 8.59 10.45
C CYS A 18 6.20 9.90 9.77
N ASN A 19 5.77 9.85 8.51
CA ASN A 19 5.36 11.06 7.79
C ASN A 19 4.05 11.64 8.31
N THR A 20 3.13 10.80 8.79
CA THR A 20 1.90 11.29 9.44
C THR A 20 2.23 12.00 10.75
N PHE A 21 3.15 11.44 11.54
CA PHE A 21 3.58 12.07 12.79
C PHE A 21 4.25 13.43 12.54
N ILE A 22 5.18 13.50 11.57
CA ILE A 22 5.87 14.76 11.21
C ILE A 22 4.87 15.76 10.61
N GLY A 23 3.95 15.32 9.76
CA GLY A 23 2.94 16.18 9.14
C GLY A 23 1.98 16.80 10.15
N ILE A 24 1.50 15.99 11.11
CA ILE A 24 0.60 16.47 12.16
C ILE A 24 1.34 17.41 13.12
N SER A 25 2.51 17.01 13.60
CA SER A 25 3.28 17.81 14.56
C SER A 25 3.77 19.13 13.94
N VAL A 26 4.52 19.08 12.84
CA VAL A 26 5.16 20.27 12.27
C VAL A 26 4.20 21.06 11.39
N GLY A 27 3.36 20.39 10.61
CA GLY A 27 2.49 21.04 9.65
C GLY A 27 1.29 21.76 10.27
N ILE A 28 0.72 21.19 11.34
CA ILE A 28 -0.48 21.77 11.99
C ILE A 28 -0.08 22.73 13.11
N LEU A 29 0.94 22.43 13.92
CA LEU A 29 1.30 23.28 15.06
C LEU A 29 2.02 24.57 14.65
N ASN A 30 2.87 24.50 13.62
CA ASN A 30 3.69 25.65 13.19
C ASN A 30 3.17 26.32 11.91
N ASN A 31 2.02 25.92 11.38
CA ASN A 31 1.42 26.41 10.12
C ASN A 31 2.41 26.41 8.91
N VAL A 32 3.42 25.53 8.92
CA VAL A 32 4.42 25.46 7.85
C VAL A 32 3.86 24.66 6.68
N VAL A 33 3.36 25.37 5.67
CA VAL A 33 2.70 24.78 4.49
C VAL A 33 3.63 23.81 3.73
N LEU A 34 4.93 24.08 3.71
CA LEU A 34 5.90 23.25 2.99
C LEU A 34 5.98 21.81 3.55
N ALA A 35 5.93 21.65 4.88
CA ALA A 35 5.99 20.34 5.53
C ALA A 35 4.79 19.46 5.14
N THR A 36 3.59 20.05 5.05
CA THR A 36 2.37 19.35 4.63
C THR A 36 2.37 18.93 3.15
N MET A 37 3.11 19.64 2.31
CA MET A 37 3.25 19.30 0.89
C MET A 37 4.11 18.06 0.69
N THR A 38 5.22 17.98 1.40
CA THR A 38 6.12 16.81 1.35
C THR A 38 5.41 15.54 1.80
N VAL A 39 4.60 15.61 2.87
CA VAL A 39 3.81 14.47 3.34
C VAL A 39 2.85 13.98 2.26
N GLY A 40 2.13 14.87 1.58
CA GLY A 40 1.23 14.51 0.48
C GLY A 40 1.92 13.76 -0.68
N ILE A 41 3.15 14.17 -1.03
CA ILE A 41 3.95 13.50 -2.07
C ILE A 41 4.40 12.11 -1.61
N ILE A 42 4.81 11.96 -0.35
CA ILE A 42 5.25 10.68 0.19
C ILE A 42 4.10 9.67 0.23
N TYR A 43 2.87 10.12 0.48
CA TYR A 43 1.67 9.27 0.36
C TYR A 43 1.43 8.76 -1.08
N LEU A 44 1.72 9.58 -2.11
CA LEU A 44 1.65 9.14 -3.51
C LEU A 44 2.75 8.12 -3.84
N ILE A 45 3.97 8.35 -3.34
CA ILE A 45 5.08 7.40 -3.50
C ILE A 45 4.74 6.07 -2.82
N ALA A 46 4.16 6.10 -1.62
CA ALA A 46 3.72 4.90 -0.91
C ALA A 46 2.63 4.12 -1.68
N ALA A 47 1.72 4.81 -2.37
CA ALA A 47 0.72 4.17 -3.23
C ALA A 47 1.36 3.43 -4.42
N LEU A 48 2.42 3.99 -5.02
CA LEU A 48 3.18 3.33 -6.09
C LEU A 48 3.91 2.08 -5.60
N PHE A 49 4.53 2.15 -4.42
CA PHE A 49 5.15 0.98 -3.80
C PHE A 49 4.11 -0.10 -3.43
N SER A 50 2.93 0.29 -2.96
CA SER A 50 1.82 -0.63 -2.68
C SER A 50 1.33 -1.33 -3.96
N MET A 51 1.18 -0.60 -5.07
CA MET A 51 0.89 -1.18 -6.40
C MET A 51 1.94 -2.24 -6.79
N PHE A 52 3.24 -1.94 -6.59
CA PHE A 52 4.31 -2.89 -6.89
C PHE A 52 4.22 -4.17 -6.03
N VAL A 53 3.93 -4.05 -4.73
CA VAL A 53 3.72 -5.20 -3.84
C VAL A 53 2.53 -6.05 -4.30
N VAL A 54 1.41 -5.42 -4.67
CA VAL A 54 0.22 -6.16 -5.16
C VAL A 54 0.53 -6.91 -6.45
N VAL A 55 1.23 -6.27 -7.40
CA VAL A 55 1.63 -6.91 -8.67
C VAL A 55 2.56 -8.09 -8.42
N THR A 56 3.58 -7.92 -7.57
CA THR A 56 4.53 -9.01 -7.26
C THR A 56 3.86 -10.18 -6.53
N MET A 57 2.91 -9.91 -5.63
CA MET A 57 2.12 -10.97 -5.00
C MET A 57 1.23 -11.69 -6.00
N HIS A 58 0.62 -10.97 -6.94
CA HIS A 58 -0.19 -11.57 -7.99
C HIS A 58 0.63 -12.48 -8.92
N THR A 59 1.84 -12.07 -9.30
CA THR A 59 2.72 -12.90 -10.14
C THR A 59 3.24 -14.13 -9.40
N ILE A 60 3.55 -14.01 -8.11
CA ILE A 60 3.93 -15.16 -7.27
C ILE A 60 2.77 -16.16 -7.21
N LEU A 61 1.54 -15.74 -6.94
CA LEU A 61 0.40 -16.67 -6.88
C LEU A 61 0.05 -17.31 -8.22
N ILE A 62 0.21 -16.59 -9.34
CA ILE A 62 0.06 -17.20 -10.67
C ILE A 62 1.17 -18.24 -10.91
N SER A 63 2.41 -17.95 -10.51
CA SER A 63 3.55 -18.85 -10.65
C SER A 63 3.36 -20.12 -9.83
N GLU A 64 2.96 -20.00 -8.57
CA GLU A 64 2.67 -21.12 -7.67
C GLU A 64 1.50 -21.97 -8.20
N ARG A 65 0.45 -21.32 -8.75
CA ARG A 65 -0.62 -22.06 -9.43
C ARG A 65 -0.07 -22.88 -10.58
N LYS A 66 0.71 -22.29 -11.50
CA LYS A 66 1.32 -23.03 -12.62
C LYS A 66 2.20 -24.19 -12.17
N LEU A 67 2.97 -24.03 -11.09
CA LEU A 67 3.85 -25.07 -10.58
C LEU A 67 3.08 -26.22 -9.91
N SER A 68 2.00 -25.92 -9.16
CA SER A 68 1.10 -26.95 -8.61
C SER A 68 0.47 -27.82 -9.69
N TYR A 69 0.08 -27.27 -10.85
CA TYR A 69 -0.45 -28.08 -11.96
C TYR A 69 0.60 -29.04 -12.55
N CYS A 70 1.89 -28.69 -12.54
CA CYS A 70 2.95 -29.57 -13.05
C CYS A 70 3.33 -30.71 -12.10
N THR A 71 3.21 -30.50 -10.78
CA THR A 71 3.62 -31.51 -9.78
C THR A 71 2.47 -32.46 -9.37
N VAL A 72 1.21 -32.00 -9.45
CA VAL A 72 0.02 -32.78 -9.03
C VAL A 72 -0.51 -33.72 -10.12
N LEU A 73 -0.29 -33.42 -11.41
CA LEU A 73 -0.75 -34.25 -12.54
C LEU A 73 -0.08 -35.63 -12.64
N GLN A 74 0.88 -35.95 -11.75
CA GLN A 74 1.51 -37.29 -11.73
C GLN A 74 0.92 -38.25 -10.68
N ILE A 75 0.17 -37.83 -9.64
CA ILE A 75 -0.19 -38.76 -8.53
C ILE A 75 -1.59 -38.63 -7.89
N LEU A 76 -2.38 -37.56 -8.02
CA LEU A 76 -3.58 -37.41 -7.14
C LEU A 76 -4.88 -36.98 -7.81
N ASP A 77 -5.93 -37.76 -7.52
CA ASP A 77 -7.37 -37.62 -7.81
C ASP A 77 -7.89 -36.16 -7.72
N ASP A 78 -8.69 -35.78 -8.72
CA ASP A 78 -9.19 -34.42 -8.99
C ASP A 78 -10.02 -33.79 -7.84
N ASP A 79 -10.52 -34.57 -6.90
CA ASP A 79 -11.48 -34.12 -5.87
C ASP A 79 -10.84 -33.47 -4.62
N LEU A 80 -9.54 -33.65 -4.35
CA LEU A 80 -8.88 -32.99 -3.20
C LEU A 80 -8.30 -31.61 -3.52
N CYS A 81 -8.06 -31.28 -4.79
CA CYS A 81 -7.47 -30.00 -5.18
C CYS A 81 -8.43 -28.81 -5.03
N SER A 82 -9.74 -29.04 -4.99
CA SER A 82 -10.74 -27.97 -4.83
C SER A 82 -10.91 -27.50 -3.39
N SER A 83 -10.35 -28.21 -2.39
CA SER A 83 -10.53 -27.88 -0.97
C SER A 83 -9.45 -26.97 -0.39
N HIS A 84 -8.31 -26.79 -1.07
CA HIS A 84 -7.24 -25.92 -0.61
C HIS A 84 -7.32 -24.52 -1.25
N SER A 85 -8.51 -23.90 -1.18
CA SER A 85 -8.63 -22.47 -1.39
C SER A 85 -8.11 -21.76 -0.13
N ILE A 86 -6.79 -21.68 0.04
CA ILE A 86 -6.21 -20.73 0.98
C ILE A 86 -6.73 -19.37 0.53
N ASN A 87 -7.60 -18.78 1.35
CA ASN A 87 -8.24 -17.49 1.12
C ASN A 87 -7.20 -16.36 1.23
N ALA A 88 -6.29 -16.27 0.26
CA ALA A 88 -5.39 -15.14 0.09
C ALA A 88 -6.13 -13.83 -0.23
N SER A 89 -7.45 -13.90 -0.44
CA SER A 89 -8.37 -12.79 -0.74
C SER A 89 -8.22 -11.62 0.23
N TYR A 90 -7.99 -11.89 1.52
CA TYR A 90 -7.87 -10.83 2.52
C TYR A 90 -6.66 -9.93 2.27
N SER A 91 -5.48 -10.50 2.01
CA SER A 91 -4.26 -9.74 1.76
C SER A 91 -4.33 -8.89 0.48
N PHE A 92 -5.00 -9.38 -0.56
CA PHE A 92 -5.24 -8.57 -1.77
C PHE A 92 -6.14 -7.39 -1.50
N THR A 93 -7.25 -7.61 -0.80
CA THR A 93 -8.20 -6.55 -0.48
C THR A 93 -7.55 -5.45 0.36
N PHE A 94 -6.69 -5.80 1.31
CA PHE A 94 -5.93 -4.81 2.09
C PHE A 94 -4.95 -3.99 1.23
N GLY A 95 -4.31 -4.60 0.21
CA GLY A 95 -3.45 -3.87 -0.73
C GLY A 95 -4.20 -2.83 -1.54
N TYR A 96 -5.36 -3.19 -2.11
CA TYR A 96 -6.19 -2.24 -2.85
C TYR A 96 -6.79 -1.14 -1.96
N LEU A 97 -7.23 -1.50 -0.75
CA LEU A 97 -7.69 -0.54 0.26
C LEU A 97 -6.61 0.48 0.61
N GLN A 98 -5.35 0.03 0.75
CA GLN A 98 -4.23 0.92 1.05
C GLN A 98 -4.01 1.96 -0.07
N ILE A 99 -4.12 1.57 -1.34
CA ILE A 99 -3.98 2.48 -2.48
C ILE A 99 -5.07 3.55 -2.43
N ILE A 100 -6.32 3.14 -2.22
CA ILE A 100 -7.47 4.06 -2.12
C ILE A 100 -7.29 5.00 -0.93
N PHE A 101 -6.89 4.47 0.23
CA PHE A 101 -6.63 5.25 1.42
C PHE A 101 -5.54 6.31 1.17
N CYS A 102 -4.41 5.93 0.55
CA CYS A 102 -3.34 6.88 0.23
C CYS A 102 -3.81 8.00 -0.70
N PHE A 103 -4.68 7.69 -1.67
CA PHE A 103 -5.24 8.69 -2.58
C PHE A 103 -6.15 9.68 -1.84
N ILE A 104 -7.06 9.17 -1.00
CA ILE A 104 -7.95 10.00 -0.17
C ILE A 104 -7.13 10.90 0.76
N THR A 105 -6.13 10.34 1.45
CA THR A 105 -5.25 11.09 2.35
C THR A 105 -4.46 12.16 1.61
N SER A 106 -3.95 11.88 0.40
CA SER A 106 -3.25 12.88 -0.42
C SER A 106 -4.16 14.07 -0.77
N VAL A 107 -5.41 13.80 -1.20
CA VAL A 107 -6.41 14.83 -1.46
C VAL A 107 -6.72 15.64 -0.21
N LEU A 108 -6.87 14.98 0.95
CA LEU A 108 -7.09 15.65 2.23
C LEU A 108 -5.95 16.63 2.57
N TRP A 109 -4.69 16.24 2.37
CA TRP A 109 -3.54 17.11 2.57
C TRP A 109 -3.53 18.33 1.63
N LEU A 110 -3.96 18.18 0.36
CA LEU A 110 -4.12 19.31 -0.56
C LEU A 110 -5.21 20.28 -0.11
N PHE A 111 -6.32 19.77 0.42
CA PHE A 111 -7.36 20.61 1.02
C PHE A 111 -6.87 21.37 2.25
N LEU A 112 -6.07 20.72 3.10
CA LEU A 112 -5.45 21.36 4.26
C LEU A 112 -4.51 22.49 3.82
N GLN A 113 -3.68 22.29 2.80
CA GLN A 113 -2.81 23.34 2.26
C GLN A 113 -3.60 24.56 1.78
N LYS A 114 -4.75 24.35 1.10
CA LYS A 114 -5.62 25.46 0.68
C LYS A 114 -6.15 26.25 1.88
N LYS A 115 -6.57 25.58 2.96
CA LYS A 115 -7.02 26.26 4.18
C LYS A 115 -5.89 27.03 4.86
N GLN A 116 -4.72 26.40 5.02
CA GLN A 116 -3.55 27.00 5.67
C GLN A 116 -3.04 28.23 4.92
N ARG A 117 -2.97 28.17 3.57
CA ARG A 117 -2.60 29.33 2.75
C ARG A 117 -3.57 30.51 2.90
N LYS A 118 -4.87 30.25 3.01
CA LYS A 118 -5.87 31.30 3.22
C LYS A 118 -5.72 31.97 4.60
N PHE A 119 -5.38 31.21 5.63
CA PHE A 119 -5.19 31.74 6.98
C PHE A 119 -3.93 32.62 7.10
N ALA A 120 -2.88 32.32 6.34
CA ALA A 120 -1.65 33.13 6.32
C ALA A 120 -1.78 34.47 5.59
N GLN A 121 -2.90 34.75 4.91
CA GLN A 121 -3.15 36.02 4.21
C GLN A 121 -4.02 37.01 5.00
N HIS A 122 -4.49 36.63 6.18
CA HIS A 122 -5.27 37.47 7.11
C HIS A 122 -4.46 37.81 8.34
#